data_AF-X1HFG7-F1
#
_entry.id   AF-X1HFG7-F1
#
_cell.length_a   1.000
_cell.length_b   1.000
_cell.length_c   1.000
_cell.angle_alpha   90.00
_cell.angle_beta   90.00
_cell.angle_gamma   90.00
#
_symmetry.space_group_name_H-M   'P 1'
#
loop_
_entity.id
_entity.type
_entity.pdbx_description
1 polymer ?
#
loop_
_entity_poly.entity_id
_entity_poly.type
_entity_poly.pdbx_seq_one_letter_code
_entity_poly.pdbx_strand_id
1 'polypeptide(L)' 'MAKVRKSQTTSQPASKEDALQRVIAQIEKQYGQGAIMQMDEHRYARIQGIPTGSLSLDIALGGVGIPRGRVT' A
#
# COMPACT_ATOMS: atom_id res chain seq x y z
N MET A 1 -4.39 -22.21 -45.93
CA MET A 1 -3.78 -20.95 -45.44
C MET A 1 -4.84 -20.17 -44.67
N ALA A 2 -4.89 -20.32 -43.35
CA ALA A 2 -5.89 -19.73 -42.48
C ALA A 2 -5.48 -18.31 -42.06
N LYS A 3 -6.34 -17.32 -42.37
CA LYS A 3 -6.20 -15.92 -41.95
C LYS A 3 -6.40 -15.85 -40.44
N VAL A 4 -5.32 -15.61 -39.70
CA VAL A 4 -5.32 -15.41 -38.24
C VAL A 4 -6.07 -14.12 -37.92
N ARG A 5 -7.12 -14.24 -37.11
CA ARG A 5 -8.01 -13.16 -36.69
C ARG A 5 -7.30 -12.23 -35.69
N LYS A 6 -7.04 -11.01 -36.16
CA LYS A 6 -7.10 -9.71 -35.46
C LYS A 6 -7.41 -9.76 -33.95
N SER A 7 -6.43 -9.45 -33.10
CA SER A 7 -6.65 -9.05 -31.71
C SER A 7 -6.85 -7.53 -31.62
N GLN A 8 -8.09 -7.09 -31.86
CA GLN A 8 -8.59 -5.81 -31.33
C GLN A 8 -9.15 -6.13 -29.94
N THR A 9 -8.95 -5.33 -28.88
CA THR A 9 -9.71 -4.09 -28.69
C THR A 9 -9.15 -3.28 -27.52
N THR A 10 -8.76 -2.03 -27.80
CA THR A 10 -8.76 -0.91 -26.85
C THR A 10 -10.21 -0.50 -26.58
N SER A 11 -10.68 -0.52 -25.32
CA SER A 11 -11.98 0.05 -24.92
C SER A 11 -11.80 1.14 -23.86
N GLN A 12 -12.63 2.18 -24.03
CA GLN A 12 -12.53 3.55 -23.50
C GLN A 12 -12.71 3.72 -21.96
N PRO A 13 -12.34 4.90 -21.42
CA PRO A 13 -12.00 5.15 -20.01
C PRO A 13 -13.13 5.88 -19.25
N ALA A 14 -14.29 5.24 -19.09
CA ALA A 14 -15.41 5.79 -18.30
C ALA A 14 -15.89 4.82 -17.19
N SER A 15 -15.15 3.73 -16.95
CA SER A 15 -15.58 2.65 -16.05
C SER A 15 -14.45 2.04 -15.21
N LYS A 16 -13.21 2.57 -15.32
CA LYS A 16 -12.08 2.05 -14.54
C LYS A 16 -12.16 2.48 -13.09
N GLU A 17 -12.52 3.75 -12.87
CA GLU A 17 -12.65 4.37 -11.56
C GLU A 17 -13.84 3.76 -10.81
N ASP A 18 -14.97 3.57 -11.49
CA ASP A 18 -16.15 2.89 -10.95
C ASP A 18 -15.87 1.42 -10.63
N ALA A 19 -15.20 0.70 -11.53
CA ALA A 19 -14.79 -0.69 -11.27
C ALA A 19 -13.82 -0.77 -10.08
N LEU A 20 -12.87 0.16 -9.98
CA LEU A 20 -11.92 0.24 -8.89
C LEU A 20 -12.62 0.49 -7.55
N GLN A 21 -13.55 1.45 -7.48
CA GLN A 21 -14.31 1.73 -6.27
C GLN A 21 -15.17 0.53 -5.84
N ARG A 22 -15.78 -0.18 -6.79
CA ARG A 22 -16.55 -1.42 -6.49
C ARG A 22 -15.66 -2.50 -5.90
N VAL A 23 -14.46 -2.69 -6.43
CA VAL A 23 -13.49 -3.68 -5.91
C VAL A 23 -13.00 -3.29 -4.52
N ILE A 24 -12.68 -2.01 -4.29
CA ILE A 24 -12.29 -1.51 -2.97
C ILE A 24 -13.39 -1.79 -1.94
N ALA A 25 -14.65 -1.44 -2.27
CA ALA A 25 -15.80 -1.70 -1.40
C ALA A 25 -16.02 -3.20 -1.13
N GLN A 26 -15.77 -4.05 -2.14
CA GLN A 26 -15.85 -5.49 -1.98
C GLN A 26 -14.79 -6.02 -1.00
N ILE A 27 -13.55 -5.54 -1.09
CA ILE A 27 -12.44 -5.93 -0.20
C ILE A 27 -12.74 -5.48 1.23
N GLU A 28 -13.19 -4.24 1.44
CA GLU A 28 -13.54 -3.73 2.77
C GLU A 28 -14.70 -4.52 3.41
N LYS A 29 -15.70 -4.93 2.61
CA LYS A 29 -16.81 -5.75 3.12
C LYS A 29 -16.36 -7.16 3.53
N GLN A 30 -15.41 -7.76 2.81
CA GLN A 30 -14.96 -9.13 3.07
C GLN A 30 -13.93 -9.23 4.20
N TYR A 31 -13.03 -8.25 4.31
CA TYR A 31 -11.87 -8.32 5.20
C TYR A 31 -11.89 -7.27 6.33
N GLY A 32 -12.90 -6.39 6.34
CA GLY A 32 -13.06 -5.33 7.34
C GLY A 32 -12.55 -3.97 6.86
N GLN A 33 -12.91 -2.93 7.62
CA GLN A 33 -12.49 -1.56 7.33
C GLN A 33 -10.96 -1.43 7.42
N GLY A 34 -10.35 -0.74 6.46
CA GLY A 34 -8.91 -0.54 6.40
C GLY A 34 -8.11 -1.72 5.83
N ALA A 35 -8.77 -2.75 5.31
CA ALA A 35 -8.11 -3.87 4.62
C ALA A 35 -7.40 -3.44 3.32
N ILE A 36 -7.86 -2.36 2.69
CA ILE A 36 -7.21 -1.72 1.56
C ILE A 36 -7.30 -0.20 1.72
N MET A 37 -6.22 0.50 1.39
CA MET A 37 -6.16 1.97 1.44
C MET A 37 -5.17 2.46 0.39
N GLN A 38 -5.36 3.69 -0.07
CA GLN A 38 -4.35 4.32 -0.91
C GLN A 38 -3.11 4.62 -0.08
N MET A 39 -1.96 4.23 -0.61
CA MET A 39 -0.67 4.54 -0.02
C MET A 39 -0.34 6.01 -0.32
N ASP A 40 -0.53 6.89 0.66
CA ASP A 40 -0.13 8.29 0.58
C ASP A 40 1.26 8.45 1.21
N GLU A 41 2.24 8.85 0.40
CA GLU A 41 3.63 9.06 0.83
C GLU A 41 3.76 10.20 1.86
N HIS A 42 2.77 11.09 1.97
CA HIS A 42 2.80 12.18 2.96
C HIS A 42 2.15 11.81 4.30
N ARG A 43 1.47 10.66 4.37
CA ARG A 43 0.84 10.13 5.60
C ARG A 43 1.61 8.97 6.22
N TYR A 44 2.92 8.86 6.01
CA TYR A 44 3.71 7.97 6.85
C TYR A 44 3.55 8.39 8.31
N ALA A 45 2.79 7.62 9.08
CA ALA A 45 2.74 7.79 10.51
C ALA A 45 4.17 7.65 11.01
N ARG A 46 4.69 8.69 11.70
CA ARG A 46 6.03 8.64 12.30
C ARG A 46 6.17 7.32 13.05
N ILE A 47 7.13 6.50 12.62
CA ILE A 47 7.37 5.20 13.23
C ILE A 47 7.85 5.48 14.65
N GLN A 48 7.08 5.05 15.63
CA GLN A 48 7.50 5.12 17.02
C GLN A 48 8.60 4.09 17.23
N GLY A 49 9.71 4.52 17.83
CA GLY A 49 10.79 3.63 18.21
C GLY A 49 10.88 3.46 19.73
N ILE A 50 11.52 2.37 20.13
CA ILE A 50 11.85 2.03 21.52
C ILE A 50 13.33 2.37 21.71
N PRO A 51 13.69 3.21 22.69
CA PRO A 51 15.08 3.58 22.93
C PRO A 51 15.88 2.34 23.35
N THR A 52 17.08 2.19 22.77
CA THR A 52 17.98 1.06 23.05
C THR A 52 18.69 1.19 24.40
N GLY A 53 18.66 2.37 25.00
CA GLY A 53 19.41 2.70 26.22
C GLY A 53 20.85 3.18 25.94
N SER A 54 21.28 3.18 24.67
CA SER A 54 22.55 3.76 24.23
C SER A 54 22.27 4.89 23.23
N LEU A 55 22.62 6.12 23.61
CA LEU A 55 22.39 7.30 22.78
C LEU A 55 23.09 7.20 21.41
N SER A 56 24.32 6.67 21.39
CA SER A 56 25.07 6.49 20.14
C SER A 56 24.38 5.53 19.18
N LEU A 57 23.74 4.47 19.73
CA LEU A 57 23.03 3.49 18.93
C LEU A 57 21.69 4.03 18.42
N ASP A 58 20.94 4.74 19.27
CA ASP A 58 19.68 5.36 18.87
C ASP A 58 19.88 6.40 17.76
N ILE A 59 20.96 7.18 17.82
CA ILE A 59 21.35 8.13 16.76
C ILE A 59 21.71 7.37 15.47
N ALA A 60 22.50 6.30 15.55
CA ALA A 60 22.87 5.49 14.40
C ALA A 60 21.65 4.83 13.71
N LEU A 61 20.60 4.53 14.48
CA LEU A 61 19.32 3.99 14.00
C LEU A 61 18.35 5.07 13.47
N GLY A 62 18.83 6.27 13.18
CA GLY A 62 18.00 7.37 12.67
C GLY A 62 17.28 8.17 13.76
N GLY A 63 17.75 8.09 15.00
CA GLY A 63 17.31 8.92 16.14
C GLY A 63 16.10 8.41 16.90
N VAL A 64 15.51 7.27 16.50
CA VAL A 64 14.28 6.73 17.12
C VAL A 64 14.50 5.42 17.88
N GLY A 65 15.65 4.77 17.74
CA GLY A 65 15.91 3.45 18.32
C GLY A 65 15.22 2.32 17.54
N ILE A 66 14.78 1.25 18.23
CA ILE A 66 14.20 0.05 17.61
C ILE A 66 12.76 0.33 17.16
N PRO A 67 12.40 0.15 15.88
CA PRO A 67 11.08 0.51 15.38
C PRO A 67 9.98 -0.45 15.87
N ARG A 68 8.89 0.10 16.40
CA ARG A 68 7.74 -0.71 16.85
C ARG A 68 7.01 -1.37 15.68
N GLY A 69 6.44 -2.54 15.95
CA GLY A 69 5.62 -3.30 14.99
C GLY A 69 6.41 -3.95 13.86
N ARG A 70 7.74 -4.02 13.99
CA ARG A 70 8.65 -4.66 13.04
C ARG A 70 9.50 -5.67 13.78
N VAL A 71 9.91 -6.72 13.08
CA VAL A 71 10.92 -7.66 13.57
C VAL A 71 12.29 -6.98 13.39
N THR A 72 13.07 -6.89 14.47
CA THR A 72 14.40 -6.25 14.52
C THR A 72 15.39 -7.21 15.18
#